data_AF-A0A4S9SL55-F1
#
_entry.id   AF-A0A4S9SL55-F1
#
_cell.length_a   1.000
_cell.length_b   1.000
_cell.length_c   1.000
_cell.angle_alpha   90.00
_cell.angle_beta   90.00
_cell.angle_gamma   90.00
#
_symmetry.space_group_name_H-M   'P 1'
#
loop_
_entity.id
_entity.type
_entity.pdbx_description
1 polymer ?
#
loop_
_entity_poly.entity_id
_entity_poly.type
_entity_poly.pdbx_seq_one_letter_code
_entity_poly.pdbx_strand_id
1 'polypeptide(L)'
;MSLSTLPPELLTHIINQVDAKDLSNLRLVSKNLQIVSTPTFGERCLHNLAFMFSEYSLQHLVQMTESGLGRYVKKIMFGTHVLKIKTEEELAWEKWEMP
;
A
#
# COMPACT_ATOMS: atom_id res chain seq x y z
N MET A 1 -19.00 8.45 -22.74
CA MET A 1 -19.69 7.78 -21.62
C MET A 1 -18.75 7.79 -20.41
N SER A 2 -19.24 8.07 -19.21
CA SER A 2 -18.41 8.09 -18.00
C SER A 2 -18.56 6.75 -17.27
N LEU A 3 -17.47 6.19 -16.74
CA LEU A 3 -17.48 4.94 -15.98
C LEU A 3 -18.46 5.00 -14.78
N SER A 4 -18.67 6.21 -14.24
CA SER A 4 -19.58 6.52 -13.13
C SER A 4 -21.07 6.36 -13.45
N THR A 5 -21.46 6.26 -14.72
CA THR A 5 -22.87 6.12 -15.13
C THR A 5 -23.29 4.68 -15.37
N LEU A 6 -22.39 3.72 -15.18
CA LEU A 6 -22.71 2.29 -15.29
C LEU A 6 -23.49 1.81 -14.05
N PRO A 7 -24.37 0.80 -14.21
CA PRO A 7 -24.91 0.05 -13.09
C PRO A 7 -23.80 -0.51 -12.19
N PRO A 8 -24.01 -0.58 -10.87
CA PRO A 8 -23.02 -1.09 -9.92
C PRO A 8 -22.50 -2.48 -10.29
N GLU A 9 -23.34 -3.37 -10.81
CA GLU A 9 -22.98 -4.75 -11.16
C GLU A 9 -21.95 -4.79 -12.28
N LEU A 10 -22.13 -3.97 -13.32
CA LEU A 10 -21.18 -3.85 -14.42
C LEU A 10 -19.88 -3.20 -13.94
N LEU A 11 -19.98 -2.21 -13.06
CA LEU A 11 -18.83 -1.53 -12.50
C LEU A 11 -17.98 -2.49 -11.64
N THR A 12 -18.62 -3.29 -10.79
CA THR A 12 -17.97 -4.35 -10.01
C THR A 12 -17.35 -5.42 -10.91
N HIS A 13 -18.03 -5.81 -12.00
CA HIS A 13 -17.47 -6.76 -12.96
C HIS A 13 -16.19 -6.22 -13.60
N ILE A 14 -16.17 -4.95 -14.03
CA ILE A 14 -14.98 -4.30 -14.57
C ILE A 14 -13.86 -4.27 -13.53
N ILE A 15 -14.15 -3.82 -12.30
CA ILE A 15 -13.17 -3.75 -11.20
C ILE A 15 -12.55 -5.13 -10.92
N ASN A 16 -13.33 -6.20 -10.99
CA ASN A 16 -12.82 -7.55 -10.76
C ASN A 16 -11.84 -8.03 -11.85
N GLN A 17 -11.86 -7.43 -13.04
CA GLN A 17 -10.91 -7.68 -14.12
C GLN A 17 -9.68 -6.75 -14.08
N VAL A 18 -9.67 -5.74 -13.21
CA VAL A 18 -8.53 -4.81 -13.09
C VAL A 18 -7.39 -5.48 -12.29
N ASP A 19 -6.17 -5.32 -12.80
CA ASP A 19 -4.96 -5.77 -12.14
C ASP A 19 -4.79 -5.10 -10.77
N ALA A 20 -4.27 -5.85 -9.79
CA ALA A 20 -4.06 -5.37 -8.43
C ALA A 20 -3.20 -4.08 -8.36
N LYS A 21 -2.23 -3.93 -9.27
CA LYS A 21 -1.35 -2.75 -9.37
C LYS A 21 -2.12 -1.47 -9.75
N ASP A 22 -3.22 -1.60 -10.49
CA ASP A 22 -4.00 -0.49 -11.04
C ASP A 22 -5.21 -0.16 -10.16
N LEU A 23 -5.63 -1.09 -9.30
CA LEU A 23 -6.74 -0.88 -8.35
C LEU A 23 -6.49 0.29 -7.40
N SER A 24 -5.24 0.52 -6.98
CA SER A 24 -4.89 1.65 -6.12
C SER A 24 -5.21 2.99 -6.79
N ASN A 25 -4.81 3.14 -8.05
CA ASN A 25 -5.04 4.35 -8.84
C ASN A 25 -6.53 4.50 -9.19
N LEU A 26 -7.18 3.41 -9.60
CA LEU A 26 -8.61 3.41 -9.95
C LEU A 26 -9.47 3.90 -8.79
N ARG A 27 -9.16 3.45 -7.57
CA ARG A 27 -9.86 3.83 -6.34
C ARG A 27 -9.81 5.34 -6.06
N LEU A 28 -8.79 6.04 -6.57
CA LEU A 28 -8.58 7.48 -6.33
C LEU A 28 -9.22 8.37 -7.39
N VAL A 29 -9.76 7.81 -8.48
CA VAL A 29 -10.35 8.59 -9.59
C VAL A 29 -11.63 9.32 -9.17
N SER A 30 -12.48 8.69 -8.35
CA SER A 30 -13.72 9.31 -7.85
C SER A 30 -14.23 8.65 -6.57
N LYS A 31 -15.10 9.34 -5.83
CA LYS A 31 -15.75 8.77 -4.62
C LYS A 31 -16.55 7.51 -4.91
N ASN A 32 -17.24 7.44 -6.06
CA ASN A 32 -17.98 6.23 -6.44
C ASN A 32 -17.00 5.06 -6.64
N LEU A 33 -15.98 5.26 -7.47
CA LEU A 33 -14.95 4.25 -7.71
C LEU A 33 -14.21 3.85 -6.44
N GLN A 34 -13.99 4.80 -5.53
CA GLN A 34 -13.44 4.50 -4.21
C GLN A 34 -14.30 3.47 -3.49
N ILE A 35 -15.60 3.70 -3.38
CA ILE A 35 -16.52 2.81 -2.64
C ILE A 35 -16.56 1.43 -3.29
N VAL A 36 -16.76 1.35 -4.61
CA VAL A 36 -16.94 0.06 -5.28
C VAL A 36 -15.65 -0.75 -5.43
N SER A 37 -14.48 -0.11 -5.50
CA SER A 37 -13.20 -0.81 -5.68
C SER A 37 -12.49 -1.13 -4.37
N THR A 38 -12.83 -0.45 -3.26
CA THR A 38 -12.17 -0.67 -1.96
C THR A 38 -12.20 -2.13 -1.49
N PRO A 39 -13.32 -2.88 -1.60
CA PRO A 39 -13.34 -4.30 -1.21
C PRO A 39 -12.35 -5.15 -2.02
N THR A 40 -12.41 -5.07 -3.35
CA THR A 40 -11.52 -5.82 -4.23
C THR A 40 -10.05 -5.42 -4.04
N PHE A 41 -9.78 -4.12 -3.86
CA PHE A 41 -8.45 -3.61 -3.54
C PHE A 41 -7.95 -4.17 -2.20
N GLY A 42 -8.77 -4.13 -1.15
CA GLY A 42 -8.40 -4.64 0.16
C GLY A 42 -8.04 -6.11 0.11
N GLU A 43 -8.90 -6.94 -0.48
CA GLU A 43 -8.70 -8.38 -0.58
C GLU A 43 -7.47 -8.77 -1.41
N ARG A 44 -7.21 -8.06 -2.51
CA ARG A 44 -6.10 -8.41 -3.41
C ARG A 44 -4.78 -7.78 -3.01
N CYS A 45 -4.79 -6.54 -2.53
CA CYS A 45 -3.58 -5.75 -2.31
C CYS A 45 -3.15 -5.65 -0.84
N LEU A 46 -4.05 -5.84 0.12
CA LEU A 46 -3.74 -5.65 1.54
C LEU A 46 -3.70 -6.96 2.34
N HIS A 47 -4.01 -8.10 1.73
CA HIS A 47 -4.09 -9.38 2.42
C HIS A 47 -2.76 -9.77 3.12
N ASN A 48 -1.62 -9.50 2.48
CA ASN A 48 -0.29 -9.77 3.01
C ASN A 48 0.56 -8.49 2.87
N LEU A 49 0.91 -7.88 4.00
CA LEU A 49 1.72 -6.66 4.02
C LEU A 49 3.08 -6.92 4.67
N ALA A 50 4.11 -6.25 4.14
CA ALA A 50 5.45 -6.27 4.69
C ALA A 50 5.89 -4.84 5.02
N PHE A 51 6.40 -4.64 6.22
CA PHE A 51 6.88 -3.35 6.72
C PHE A 51 8.32 -3.46 7.20
N MET A 52 9.09 -2.39 7.06
CA MET A 52 10.35 -2.25 7.79
C MET A 52 10.05 -1.99 9.26
N PHE A 53 10.89 -2.50 10.17
CA PHE A 53 10.77 -2.21 11.59
C PHE A 53 11.35 -0.81 11.92
N SER A 54 10.71 0.23 11.39
CA SER A 54 11.04 1.64 11.64
C SER A 54 9.81 2.41 12.10
N GLU A 55 10.01 3.47 12.87
CA GLU A 55 8.93 4.31 13.39
C GLU A 55 8.01 4.79 12.28
N TYR A 56 8.58 5.30 11.17
CA TYR A 56 7.84 5.74 9.99
C TYR A 56 6.90 4.66 9.44
N SER A 57 7.40 3.43 9.28
CA SER A 57 6.62 2.32 8.74
C SER A 57 5.50 1.90 9.69
N LEU A 58 5.75 1.92 11.00
CA LEU A 58 4.78 1.58 12.04
C LEU A 58 3.68 2.65 12.17
N GLN A 59 4.02 3.94 12.03
CA GLN A 59 3.02 5.02 12.03
C GLN A 59 2.03 4.86 10.86
N HIS A 60 2.51 4.51 9.67
CA HIS A 60 1.63 4.22 8.53
C HIS A 60 0.73 3.01 8.76
N LEU A 61 1.22 1.99 9.47
CA LEU A 61 0.39 0.84 9.87
C LEU A 61 -0.74 1.29 10.80
N VAL A 62 -0.46 2.17 11.78
CA VAL A 62 -1.49 2.75 12.67
C VAL A 62 -2.53 3.54 11.87
N GLN A 63 -2.10 4.46 11.01
CA GLN A 63 -3.01 5.25 10.15
C GLN A 63 -3.90 4.36 9.26
N MET A 64 -3.34 3.25 8.74
CA MET A 64 -4.11 2.29 7.96
C MET A 64 -5.23 1.64 8.78
N THR A 65 -5.02 1.38 10.07
CA THR A 65 -6.08 0.83 10.94
C THR A 65 -7.25 1.80 11.14
N GLU A 66 -6.98 3.10 11.23
CA GLU A 66 -8.00 4.15 11.36
C GLU A 66 -8.84 4.33 10.08
N SER A 67 -8.25 4.04 8.91
CA SER A 67 -8.93 4.17 7.62
C SER A 67 -10.03 3.13 7.36
N GLY A 68 -10.16 2.11 8.23
CA GLY A 68 -11.04 0.95 8.03
C GLY A 68 -10.52 -0.08 7.03
N LEU A 69 -9.38 0.17 6.37
CA LEU A 69 -8.71 -0.78 5.48
C LEU A 69 -8.02 -1.93 6.24
N GLY A 70 -7.72 -1.74 7.53
CA GLY A 70 -7.12 -2.75 8.39
C GLY A 70 -7.90 -4.07 8.41
N ARG A 71 -9.21 -4.05 8.19
CA ARG A 71 -10.07 -5.25 8.14
C ARG A 71 -9.72 -6.25 7.03
N TYR A 72 -9.01 -5.81 5.99
CA TYR A 72 -8.60 -6.67 4.88
C TYR A 72 -7.22 -7.30 5.07
N VAL A 73 -6.48 -6.85 6.08
CA VAL A 73 -5.14 -7.35 6.38
C VAL A 73 -5.26 -8.71 7.07
N LYS A 74 -4.64 -9.74 6.49
CA LYS A 74 -4.61 -11.10 7.07
C LYS A 74 -3.26 -11.45 7.68
N LYS A 75 -2.18 -10.89 7.13
CA LYS A 75 -0.81 -11.13 7.60
C LYS A 75 0.01 -9.86 7.51
N ILE A 76 0.80 -9.61 8.54
CA ILE A 76 1.80 -8.55 8.59
C ILE A 76 3.16 -9.21 8.83
N MET A 77 4.15 -8.83 8.04
CA MET A 77 5.54 -9.22 8.24
C MET A 77 6.39 -7.99 8.54
N PHE A 78 7.29 -8.11 9.52
CA PHE A 78 8.25 -7.07 9.83
C PHE A 78 9.64 -7.53 9.41
N GLY A 79 10.30 -6.73 8.56
CA GLY A 79 11.73 -6.86 8.31
C GLY A 79 12.49 -6.38 9.54
N THR A 80 13.07 -7.31 10.29
CA THR A 80 13.85 -7.05 11.51
C THR A 80 15.33 -6.79 11.23
N HIS A 81 15.76 -6.95 9.97
CA HIS A 81 17.10 -6.55 9.55
C HIS A 81 17.20 -5.04 9.67
N VAL A 82 18.02 -4.59 10.63
CA VAL A 82 18.42 -3.19 10.76
C VAL A 82 19.10 -2.81 9.44
N LEU A 83 18.44 -1.99 8.64
CA LEU A 83 19.17 -1.17 7.68
C LEU A 83 20.07 -0.29 8.54
N LYS A 84 21.36 -0.63 8.66
CA LYS A 84 22.36 0.31 9.17
C LYS A 84 22.36 1.46 8.18
N ILE A 85 21.53 2.47 8.45
CA ILE A 85 21.66 3.75 7.79
C ILE A 85 22.95 4.30 8.37
N LYS A 86 24.04 4.13 7.61
CA LYS A 86 25.31 4.71 7.98
C LYS A 86 25.11 6.21 8.11
N THR A 87 25.61 6.78 9.20
CA THR A 87 25.60 8.23 9.36
C THR A 87 26.45 8.86 8.25
N GLU A 88 26.22 10.14 7.94
CA GLU A 88 27.09 10.86 6.99
C GLU A 88 28.56 10.78 7.40
N GLU A 89 28.84 10.72 8.71
CA GLU A 89 30.17 10.49 9.25
C GLU A 89 30.72 9.10 8.87
N GLU A 90 29.97 8.02 9.10
CA GLU A 90 30.39 6.65 8.72
C GLU A 90 30.59 6.49 7.20
N LEU A 91 29.76 7.16 6.39
CA LEU A 91 29.92 7.21 4.93
C LEU A 91 31.15 8.03 4.51
N ALA A 92 31.45 9.11 5.23
CA ALA A 92 32.64 9.90 5.00
C ALA A 92 33.89 9.06 5.28
N TRP A 93 33.98 8.41 6.44
CA TRP A 93 35.13 7.57 6.83
C TRP A 93 35.46 6.48 5.79
N GLU A 94 34.46 5.77 5.26
CA GLU A 94 34.70 4.76 4.21
C GLU A 94 35.21 5.37 2.90
N LYS A 95 34.84 6.62 2.59
CA LYS A 95 35.30 7.32 1.38
C LYS A 95 36.77 7.72 1.48
N TRP A 96 37.31 7.85 2.69
CA TRP A 96 38.73 8.14 2.96
C TRP A 96 39.60 6.86 3.07
N GLU A 97 38.99 5.68 3.26
CA GLU A 97 39.71 4.39 3.41
C GLU A 97 39.83 3.58 2.11
N MET A 98 39.28 4.04 1.00
CA MET A 98 39.48 3.40 -0.31
C MET A 98 40.78 3.94 -0.96
N PRO A 99 41.81 3.09 -1.20
CA PRO A 99 43.08 3.48 -1.82
C PRO A 99 42.94 3.90 -3.29
#